data_AF-A0A1G2K1M6-F1
#
_entry.id   AF-A0A1G2K1M6-F1
#
_cell.length_a   1.000
_cell.length_b   1.000
_cell.length_c   1.000
_cell.angle_alpha   90.00
_cell.angle_beta   90.00
_cell.angle_gamma   90.00
#
_symmetry.space_group_name_H-M   'P 1'
#
loop_
_entity.id
_entity.type
_entity.pdbx_description
1 polymer ?
#
loop_
_entity_poly.entity_id
_entity_poly.type
_entity_poly.pdbx_seq_one_letter_code
_entity_poly.pdbx_strand_id
1 'polypeptide(L)'
;MTSTQKVFFAISVAVATVTFVWFGTIFSSLPSTNAPATSDTIASFEECKNAGYLILESYPARCKTPDGKTFVEDIGNELEKYNLIRTSSPRPNETVKSPLGIAGEARGYWFFEASFPAELFDADGQIIGTGIMQAEGEWMTEEFVPYKGTIVFRVPAAKRGTLILKKDNPSGLPEHDDFLRIPVIFSE
;
A
#
# COMPACT_ATOMS: atom_id res chain seq x y z
N MET A 1 -82.01 -6.71 12.46
CA MET A 1 -80.72 -6.03 12.23
C MET A 1 -80.60 -5.71 10.75
N THR A 2 -80.38 -4.43 10.45
CA THR A 2 -80.65 -3.78 9.16
C THR A 2 -79.50 -3.92 8.16
N SER A 3 -79.85 -3.94 6.87
CA SER A 3 -78.96 -4.13 5.70
C SER A 3 -77.71 -3.23 5.69
N THR A 4 -77.78 -2.07 6.35
CA THR A 4 -76.70 -1.10 6.48
C THR A 4 -75.48 -1.59 7.28
N GLN A 5 -75.65 -2.56 8.18
CA GLN A 5 -74.55 -3.01 9.06
C GLN A 5 -73.59 -4.02 8.40
N LYS A 6 -73.99 -4.65 7.29
CA LYS A 6 -73.12 -5.58 6.52
C LYS A 6 -72.19 -4.84 5.56
N VAL A 7 -72.58 -3.66 5.09
CA VAL A 7 -71.79 -2.86 4.12
C VAL A 7 -70.56 -2.24 4.80
N PHE A 8 -70.68 -1.78 6.05
CA PHE A 8 -69.54 -1.19 6.78
C PHE A 8 -68.45 -2.20 7.18
N PHE A 9 -68.81 -3.48 7.37
CA PHE A 9 -67.82 -4.51 7.73
C PHE A 9 -67.01 -5.01 6.52
N ALA A 10 -67.54 -4.88 5.31
CA ALA A 10 -66.83 -5.26 4.08
C ALA A 10 -65.81 -4.22 3.62
N ILE A 11 -66.01 -2.94 3.93
CA ILE A 11 -65.14 -1.84 3.48
C ILE A 11 -63.89 -1.70 4.37
N SER A 12 -63.96 -2.04 5.66
CA SER A 12 -62.80 -2.00 6.58
C SER A 12 -61.76 -3.09 6.30
N VAL A 13 -62.14 -4.23 5.75
CA VAL A 13 -61.22 -5.33 5.39
C VAL A 13 -60.48 -5.07 4.06
N ALA A 14 -61.09 -4.31 3.14
CA ALA A 14 -60.46 -3.98 1.85
C ALA A 14 -59.39 -2.87 1.96
N VAL A 15 -59.50 -1.93 2.89
CA VAL A 15 -58.51 -0.84 3.05
C VAL A 15 -57.26 -1.32 3.81
N ALA A 16 -57.40 -2.27 4.74
CA ALA A 16 -56.26 -2.84 5.48
C ALA A 16 -55.41 -3.82 4.64
N THR A 17 -55.95 -4.34 3.54
CA THR A 17 -55.23 -5.28 2.65
C THR A 17 -54.44 -4.54 1.56
N VAL A 18 -54.86 -3.35 1.13
CA VAL A 18 -54.13 -2.57 0.10
C VAL A 18 -52.91 -1.83 0.68
N THR A 19 -52.94 -1.40 1.95
CA THR A 19 -51.77 -0.77 2.58
C THR A 19 -50.67 -1.75 2.99
N PHE A 20 -51.01 -3.02 3.21
CA PHE A 20 -50.02 -4.09 3.49
C PHE A 20 -49.29 -4.56 2.23
N VAL A 21 -49.93 -4.52 1.07
CA VAL A 21 -49.31 -4.94 -0.20
C VAL A 21 -48.38 -3.87 -0.76
N TRP A 22 -48.62 -2.58 -0.50
CA TRP A 22 -47.71 -1.52 -0.98
C TRP A 22 -46.48 -1.31 -0.07
N PHE A 23 -46.60 -1.56 1.23
CA PHE A 23 -45.43 -1.58 2.13
C PHE A 23 -44.62 -2.89 2.04
N GLY A 24 -45.24 -3.99 1.62
CA GLY A 24 -44.56 -5.30 1.47
C GLY A 24 -43.66 -5.42 0.23
N THR A 25 -43.82 -4.55 -0.78
CA THR A 25 -43.07 -4.66 -2.05
C THR A 25 -42.02 -3.57 -2.26
N ILE A 26 -41.84 -2.63 -1.32
CA ILE A 26 -40.80 -1.58 -1.40
C ILE A 26 -39.62 -1.87 -0.44
N PHE A 27 -39.69 -2.95 0.36
CA PHE A 27 -38.61 -3.35 1.28
C PHE A 27 -37.80 -4.57 0.79
N SER A 28 -37.83 -4.87 -0.50
CA SER A 28 -37.11 -6.01 -1.09
C SER A 28 -35.93 -5.61 -1.99
N SER A 29 -35.31 -4.46 -1.73
CA SER A 29 -34.01 -4.12 -2.29
C SER A 29 -33.18 -3.32 -1.28
N LEU A 30 -32.86 -3.95 -0.15
CA LEU A 30 -31.60 -3.60 0.51
C LEU A 30 -30.48 -4.15 -0.41
N PRO A 31 -29.62 -3.30 -1.00
CA PRO A 31 -28.39 -3.80 -1.59
C PRO A 31 -27.65 -4.55 -0.47
N SER A 32 -27.24 -5.79 -0.75
CA SER A 32 -26.38 -6.54 0.16
C SER A 32 -25.09 -5.75 0.34
N THR A 33 -25.02 -4.96 1.41
CA THR A 33 -23.78 -4.39 1.89
C THR A 33 -22.96 -5.57 2.39
N ASN A 34 -21.84 -5.81 1.72
CA ASN A 34 -20.82 -6.79 2.02
C ASN A 34 -20.76 -7.16 3.51
N ALA A 35 -20.91 -8.45 3.82
CA ALA A 35 -20.67 -8.96 5.15
C ALA A 35 -19.26 -8.53 5.63
N PRO A 36 -19.09 -8.13 6.91
CA PRO A 36 -17.77 -7.79 7.43
C PRO A 36 -16.84 -9.00 7.29
N ALA A 37 -15.66 -8.78 6.71
CA ALA A 37 -14.63 -9.81 6.60
C ALA A 37 -14.37 -10.40 8.00
N THR A 38 -14.48 -11.72 8.12
CA THR A 38 -14.15 -12.43 9.36
C THR A 38 -12.63 -12.41 9.56
N SER A 39 -12.17 -12.10 10.78
CA SER A 39 -10.74 -11.94 11.11
C SER A 39 -9.87 -13.16 10.80
N ASP A 40 -10.47 -14.34 10.60
CA ASP A 40 -9.80 -15.57 10.18
C ASP A 40 -9.22 -15.53 8.77
N THR A 41 -9.62 -14.56 7.93
CA THR A 41 -9.19 -14.47 6.52
C THR A 41 -8.07 -13.47 6.26
N ILE A 42 -7.65 -12.69 7.27
CA ILE A 42 -6.63 -11.65 7.09
C ILE A 42 -5.23 -12.27 7.22
N ALA A 43 -4.43 -12.15 6.17
CA ALA A 43 -3.06 -12.67 6.09
C ALA A 43 -1.99 -11.56 5.97
N SER A 44 -2.37 -10.31 5.72
CA SER A 44 -1.43 -9.22 5.47
C SER A 44 -1.84 -7.88 6.09
N PHE A 45 -0.88 -6.96 6.24
CA PHE A 45 -1.16 -5.59 6.65
C PHE A 45 -2.14 -4.90 5.68
N GLU A 46 -1.98 -5.15 4.38
CA GLU A 46 -2.84 -4.57 3.34
C GLU A 46 -4.29 -5.07 3.46
N GLU A 47 -4.49 -6.36 3.70
CA GLU A 47 -5.83 -6.92 3.97
C GLU A 47 -6.42 -6.39 5.27
N CYS A 48 -5.62 -6.29 6.33
CA CYS A 48 -6.06 -5.75 7.61
C CYS A 48 -6.52 -4.29 7.46
N LYS A 49 -5.76 -3.47 6.73
CA LYS A 49 -6.09 -2.08 6.39
C LYS A 49 -7.36 -2.00 5.55
N ASN A 50 -7.46 -2.82 4.50
CA ASN A 50 -8.61 -2.81 3.58
C ASN A 50 -9.90 -3.35 4.22
N ALA A 51 -9.79 -4.17 5.27
CA ALA A 51 -10.89 -4.57 6.13
C ALA A 51 -11.37 -3.46 7.09
N GLY A 52 -10.69 -2.31 7.12
CA GLY A 52 -11.07 -1.15 7.94
C GLY A 52 -10.73 -1.30 9.42
N TYR A 53 -9.79 -2.18 9.77
CA TYR A 53 -9.37 -2.38 11.15
C TYR A 53 -8.43 -1.28 11.66
N LEU A 54 -8.21 -1.28 12.97
CA LEU A 54 -7.45 -0.24 13.66
C LEU A 54 -5.98 -0.24 13.21
N ILE A 55 -5.54 0.89 12.66
CA ILE A 55 -4.13 1.18 12.37
C ILE A 55 -3.55 1.97 13.54
N LEU A 56 -2.46 1.48 14.10
CA LEU A 56 -1.72 2.15 15.17
C LEU A 56 -0.76 3.18 14.57
N GLU A 57 -0.62 4.32 15.25
CA GLU A 57 0.33 5.38 14.91
C GLU A 57 1.75 4.99 15.33
N SER A 58 2.33 4.01 14.64
CA SER A 58 3.72 3.57 14.79
C SER A 58 4.44 3.59 13.46
N TYR A 59 5.77 3.56 13.49
CA TYR A 59 6.59 3.32 12.31
C TYR A 59 7.46 2.08 12.51
N PRO A 60 7.27 0.99 11.73
CA PRO A 60 6.29 0.84 10.65
C PRO A 60 4.84 0.86 11.16
N ALA A 61 3.88 1.13 10.27
CA ALA A 61 2.47 1.06 10.62
C ALA A 61 2.09 -0.36 11.05
N ARG A 62 1.19 -0.45 12.04
CA ARG A 62 0.70 -1.74 12.56
C ARG A 62 -0.82 -1.76 12.50
N CYS A 63 -1.40 -2.81 11.93
CA CYS A 63 -2.84 -2.99 11.88
C CYS A 63 -3.27 -4.11 12.82
N LYS A 64 -4.29 -3.87 13.66
CA LYS A 64 -4.76 -4.80 14.68
C LYS A 64 -6.20 -5.24 14.40
N THR A 65 -6.42 -6.55 14.32
CA THR A 65 -7.73 -7.16 14.11
C THR A 65 -8.52 -7.30 15.43
N PRO A 66 -9.86 -7.48 15.38
CA PRO A 66 -10.69 -7.66 16.58
C PRO A 66 -10.33 -8.88 17.43
N ASP A 67 -9.81 -9.96 16.82
CA ASP A 67 -9.31 -11.16 17.51
C ASP A 67 -7.90 -11.00 18.09
N GLY A 68 -7.29 -9.81 17.95
CA GLY A 68 -6.03 -9.44 18.58
C GLY A 68 -4.77 -9.70 17.75
N LYS A 69 -4.89 -10.26 16.53
CA LYS A 69 -3.74 -10.39 15.61
C LYS A 69 -3.24 -9.00 15.20
N THR A 70 -1.94 -8.90 14.95
CA THR A 70 -1.29 -7.66 14.50
C THR A 70 -0.44 -7.91 13.28
N PHE A 71 -0.66 -7.11 12.24
CA PHE A 71 0.10 -7.12 11.01
C PHE A 71 0.96 -5.87 10.93
N VAL A 72 2.21 -6.02 10.49
CA VAL A 72 3.17 -4.91 10.35
C VAL A 72 3.33 -4.62 8.86
N GLU A 73 3.37 -3.34 8.52
CA GLU A 73 3.67 -2.90 7.16
C GLU A 73 5.07 -3.36 6.70
N ASP A 74 5.18 -3.88 5.47
CA ASP A 74 6.48 -4.12 4.83
C ASP A 74 7.08 -2.77 4.42
N ILE A 75 8.18 -2.39 5.07
CA ILE A 75 8.99 -1.21 4.74
C ILE A 75 10.35 -1.58 4.14
N GLY A 76 10.53 -2.84 3.74
CA GLY A 76 11.83 -3.39 3.38
C GLY A 76 12.79 -3.43 4.56
N ASN A 77 14.05 -3.10 4.32
CA ASN A 77 15.10 -3.07 5.34
C ASN A 77 15.47 -1.64 5.74
N GLU A 78 14.54 -0.69 5.58
CA GLU A 78 14.80 0.73 5.85
C GLU A 78 15.36 0.99 7.26
N LEU A 79 14.78 0.36 8.30
CA LEU A 79 15.25 0.54 9.67
C LEU A 79 16.65 -0.06 9.91
N GLU A 80 17.01 -1.12 9.20
CA GLU A 80 18.35 -1.73 9.26
C GLU A 80 19.40 -0.81 8.63
N LYS A 81 19.00 -0.04 7.62
CA LYS A 81 19.89 0.84 6.84
C LYS A 81 19.83 2.31 7.22
N TYR A 82 19.00 2.70 8.18
CA TYR A 82 18.74 4.09 8.56
C TYR A 82 20.00 4.92 8.89
N ASN A 83 21.07 4.29 9.38
CA ASN A 83 22.34 4.97 9.69
C ASN A 83 23.31 5.07 8.50
N LEU A 84 23.00 4.38 7.40
CA LEU A 84 23.82 4.27 6.19
C LEU A 84 23.19 5.02 5.01
N ILE A 85 21.89 4.86 4.81
CA ILE A 85 21.14 5.45 3.70
C ILE A 85 19.68 5.66 4.10
N ARG A 86 19.12 6.79 3.66
CA ARG A 86 17.74 7.20 3.90
C ARG A 86 17.14 7.68 2.59
N THR A 87 15.90 7.30 2.35
CA THR A 87 15.17 7.68 1.14
C THR A 87 14.02 8.60 1.51
N SER A 88 14.02 9.81 0.94
CA SER A 88 12.93 10.76 1.12
C SER A 88 11.82 10.55 0.09
N SER A 89 12.16 10.05 -1.12
CA SER A 89 11.18 9.62 -2.13
C SER A 89 11.79 8.54 -3.05
N PRO A 90 11.06 7.45 -3.37
CA PRO A 90 9.75 7.10 -2.81
C PRO A 90 9.88 6.58 -1.36
N ARG A 91 8.85 6.78 -0.55
CA ARG A 91 8.67 6.10 0.74
C ARG A 91 8.14 4.67 0.51
N PRO A 92 8.29 3.75 1.48
CA PRO A 92 7.76 2.40 1.32
C PRO A 92 6.26 2.38 1.00
N ASN A 93 5.88 1.51 0.07
CA ASN A 93 4.54 1.34 -0.49
C ASN A 93 3.96 2.58 -1.18
N GLU A 94 4.77 3.61 -1.45
CA GLU A 94 4.34 4.77 -2.23
C GLU A 94 3.95 4.37 -3.66
N THR A 95 2.94 5.04 -4.19
CA THR A 95 2.51 4.85 -5.57
C THR A 95 3.41 5.62 -6.51
N VAL A 96 4.11 4.92 -7.41
CA VAL A 96 5.12 5.46 -8.32
C VAL A 96 4.67 5.37 -9.78
N LYS A 97 5.14 6.33 -10.58
CA LYS A 97 4.93 6.39 -12.03
C LYS A 97 6.27 6.55 -12.75
N SER A 98 6.27 6.32 -14.06
CA SER A 98 7.44 6.56 -14.90
C SER A 98 7.39 7.99 -15.47
N PRO A 99 8.49 8.77 -15.42
CA PRO A 99 9.76 8.45 -14.76
C PRO A 99 9.66 8.51 -13.23
N LEU A 100 10.32 7.56 -12.54
CA LEU A 100 10.41 7.54 -11.08
C LEU A 100 11.60 8.38 -10.62
N GLY A 101 11.32 9.54 -10.04
CA GLY A 101 12.31 10.34 -9.32
C GLY A 101 12.64 9.71 -7.97
N ILE A 102 13.93 9.63 -7.66
CA ILE A 102 14.44 9.05 -6.41
C ILE A 102 15.32 10.09 -5.74
N ALA A 103 15.12 10.29 -4.43
CA ALA A 103 15.89 11.24 -3.64
C ALA A 103 16.07 10.76 -2.20
N GLY A 104 17.16 11.21 -1.59
CA GLY A 104 17.48 10.87 -0.21
C GLY A 104 18.86 11.35 0.19
N GLU A 105 19.43 10.72 1.20
CA GLU A 105 20.81 10.93 1.65
C GLU A 105 21.46 9.60 2.00
N ALA A 106 22.76 9.46 1.70
CA ALA A 106 23.54 8.29 2.06
C ALA A 106 24.88 8.71 2.66
N ARG A 107 25.47 7.88 3.50
CA ARG A 107 26.83 8.08 3.99
C ARG A 107 27.79 8.14 2.80
N GLY A 108 28.79 9.02 2.84
CA GLY A 108 29.68 9.23 1.70
C GLY A 108 30.37 7.96 1.17
N TYR A 109 30.67 7.00 2.05
CA TYR A 109 31.20 5.67 1.68
C TYR A 109 30.18 4.71 1.03
N TRP A 110 28.93 5.14 0.84
CA TRP A 110 27.94 4.44 0.03
C TRP A 110 28.17 4.67 -1.48
N PHE A 111 28.80 5.80 -1.81
CA PHE A 111 29.08 6.24 -3.18
C PHE A 111 30.44 5.74 -3.65
N PHE A 112 30.58 5.60 -4.96
CA PHE A 112 31.84 5.53 -5.68
C PHE A 112 31.74 6.42 -6.92
N GLU A 113 32.80 7.18 -7.22
CA GLU A 113 32.79 8.20 -8.28
C GLU A 113 31.56 9.14 -8.21
N ALA A 114 31.20 9.56 -6.99
CA ALA A 114 30.05 10.43 -6.69
C ALA A 114 28.67 9.83 -7.04
N SER A 115 28.55 8.52 -7.26
CA SER A 115 27.29 7.89 -7.63
C SER A 115 27.12 6.48 -7.04
N PHE A 116 25.93 5.92 -7.18
CA PHE A 116 25.67 4.50 -6.93
C PHE A 116 24.47 4.01 -7.76
N PRO A 117 24.37 2.70 -8.08
CA PRO A 117 23.31 2.18 -8.92
C PRO A 117 22.00 1.91 -8.16
N ALA A 118 20.89 2.02 -8.89
CA ALA A 118 19.56 1.65 -8.44
C ALA A 118 18.87 0.73 -9.47
N GLU A 119 18.13 -0.24 -8.97
CA GLU A 119 17.43 -1.26 -9.77
C GLU A 119 15.97 -1.33 -9.32
N LEU A 120 15.05 -1.36 -10.28
CA LEU A 120 13.62 -1.49 -10.03
C LEU A 120 13.15 -2.86 -10.51
N PHE A 121 12.57 -3.63 -9.59
CA PHE A 121 12.07 -4.97 -9.82
C PHE A 121 10.54 -4.99 -9.81
N ASP A 122 9.95 -5.84 -10.64
CA ASP A 122 8.54 -6.20 -10.54
C ASP A 122 8.28 -7.27 -9.46
N ALA A 123 7.03 -7.74 -9.36
CA ALA A 123 6.63 -8.76 -8.39
C ALA A 123 7.23 -10.15 -8.67
N ASP A 124 7.65 -10.43 -9.90
CA ASP A 124 8.26 -11.70 -10.31
C ASP A 124 9.79 -11.70 -10.11
N GLY A 125 10.35 -10.57 -9.67
CA GLY A 125 11.79 -10.40 -9.45
C GLY A 125 12.56 -10.08 -10.73
N GLN A 126 11.88 -9.64 -11.80
CA GLN A 126 12.53 -9.17 -13.02
C GLN A 126 12.86 -7.67 -12.91
N ILE A 127 14.07 -7.30 -13.35
CA ILE A 127 14.48 -5.90 -13.47
C ILE A 127 13.69 -5.25 -14.61
N ILE A 128 12.93 -4.20 -14.29
CA ILE A 128 12.12 -3.44 -15.25
C ILE A 128 12.68 -2.04 -15.52
N GLY A 129 13.69 -1.62 -14.76
CA GLY A 129 14.38 -0.34 -14.94
C GLY A 129 15.63 -0.25 -14.07
N THR A 130 16.60 0.53 -14.53
CA THR A 130 17.82 0.86 -13.79
C THR A 130 18.06 2.37 -13.84
N GLY A 131 18.81 2.87 -12.88
CA GLY A 131 19.18 4.28 -12.81
C GLY A 131 20.41 4.49 -11.96
N ILE A 132 20.97 5.70 -12.05
CA ILE A 132 22.14 6.11 -11.28
C ILE A 132 21.70 7.21 -10.32
N MET A 133 22.02 7.04 -9.04
CA MET A 133 21.82 8.04 -8.01
C MET A 133 23.09 8.86 -7.88
N GLN A 134 23.00 10.15 -8.19
CA GLN A 134 24.10 11.10 -8.17
C GLN A 134 24.15 11.83 -6.84
N ALA A 135 25.33 11.91 -6.22
CA ALA A 135 25.56 12.78 -5.07
C ALA A 135 25.40 14.26 -5.46
N GLU A 136 24.75 15.06 -4.61
CA GLU A 136 24.58 16.50 -4.81
C GLU A 136 25.63 17.34 -4.04
N GLY A 137 26.78 16.74 -3.70
CA GLY A 137 27.85 17.41 -2.98
C GLY A 137 29.12 16.57 -2.83
N GLU A 138 30.03 17.01 -1.97
CA GLU A 138 31.26 16.29 -1.63
C GLU A 138 30.93 14.95 -0.97
N TRP A 139 31.30 13.85 -1.65
CA TRP A 139 30.95 12.49 -1.23
C TRP A 139 32.07 11.76 -0.49
N MET A 140 33.32 12.25 -0.56
CA MET A 140 34.46 11.67 0.16
C MET A 140 34.43 12.06 1.64
N THR A 141 33.37 11.65 2.33
CA THR A 141 33.07 11.98 3.74
C THR A 141 32.42 10.80 4.44
N GLU A 142 32.47 10.83 5.77
CA GLU A 142 31.69 9.91 6.61
C GLU A 142 30.28 10.44 6.87
N GLU A 143 29.97 11.67 6.49
CA GLU A 143 28.67 12.29 6.70
C GLU A 143 27.62 11.87 5.67
N PHE A 144 26.36 12.19 5.96
CA PHE A 144 25.27 12.03 5.00
C PHE A 144 25.39 13.06 3.87
N VAL A 145 25.27 12.56 2.64
CA VAL A 145 25.37 13.32 1.40
C VAL A 145 24.06 13.12 0.63
N PRO A 146 23.35 14.20 0.26
CA PRO A 146 22.14 14.09 -0.53
C PRO A 146 22.41 13.45 -1.89
N TYR A 147 21.46 12.66 -2.38
CA TYR A 147 21.49 12.09 -3.72
C TYR A 147 20.17 12.28 -4.44
N LYS A 148 20.25 12.31 -5.78
CA LYS A 148 19.08 12.24 -6.66
C LYS A 148 19.35 11.38 -7.88
N GLY A 149 18.30 10.77 -8.41
CA GLY A 149 18.36 10.08 -9.68
C GLY A 149 16.97 9.80 -10.22
N THR A 150 16.91 9.12 -11.36
CA THR A 150 15.65 8.80 -12.03
C THR A 150 15.74 7.43 -12.69
N ILE A 151 14.66 6.66 -12.60
CA ILE A 151 14.48 5.40 -13.32
C ILE A 151 13.33 5.57 -14.31
N VAL A 152 13.59 5.28 -15.58
CA VAL A 152 12.54 5.16 -16.60
C VAL A 152 12.19 3.69 -16.75
N PHE A 153 10.91 3.36 -16.66
CA PHE A 153 10.41 1.99 -16.80
C PHE A 153 9.06 1.97 -17.53
N ARG A 154 8.68 0.79 -18.02
CA ARG A 154 7.31 0.52 -18.47
C ARG A 154 6.53 -0.07 -17.30
N VAL A 155 5.32 0.44 -17.05
CA VAL A 155 4.46 -0.07 -15.98
C VAL A 155 4.17 -1.56 -16.21
N PRO A 156 4.54 -2.45 -15.28
CA PRO A 156 4.26 -3.88 -15.39
C PRO A 156 2.79 -4.17 -15.06
N ALA A 157 2.31 -5.37 -15.44
CA ALA A 157 0.95 -5.80 -15.11
C ALA A 157 0.73 -5.97 -13.60
N ALA A 158 1.76 -6.44 -12.88
CA ALA A 158 1.74 -6.52 -11.44
C ALA A 158 1.85 -5.12 -10.83
N LYS A 159 1.01 -4.81 -9.84
CA LYS A 159 1.00 -3.48 -9.20
C LYS A 159 2.09 -3.29 -8.16
N ARG A 160 2.77 -4.34 -7.70
CA ARG A 160 3.81 -4.24 -6.66
C ARG A 160 5.17 -4.44 -7.28
N GLY A 161 6.15 -3.75 -6.73
CA GLY A 161 7.54 -3.90 -7.09
C GLY A 161 8.47 -3.58 -5.93
N THR A 162 9.76 -3.66 -6.21
CA THR A 162 10.81 -3.38 -5.24
C THR A 162 11.85 -2.48 -5.88
N LEU A 163 12.10 -1.32 -5.29
CA LEU A 163 13.26 -0.49 -5.59
C LEU A 163 14.44 -0.94 -4.71
N ILE A 164 15.58 -1.20 -5.33
CA ILE A 164 16.84 -1.53 -4.66
C ILE A 164 17.83 -0.41 -4.94
N LEU A 165 18.33 0.24 -3.88
CA LEU A 165 19.47 1.16 -3.93
C LEU A 165 20.70 0.39 -3.47
N LYS A 166 21.65 0.17 -4.37
CA LYS A 166 22.84 -0.66 -4.10
C LYS A 166 23.98 0.26 -3.66
N LYS A 167 24.70 -0.13 -2.62
CA LYS A 167 26.01 0.45 -2.33
C LYS A 167 26.94 0.12 -3.49
N ASP A 168 27.69 1.09 -3.96
CA ASP A 168 28.66 0.79 -5.01
C ASP A 168 29.81 -0.05 -4.44
N ASN A 169 30.20 -1.09 -5.17
CA ASN A 169 31.20 -2.06 -4.76
C ASN A 169 32.17 -2.36 -5.92
N PRO A 170 33.11 -1.44 -6.22
CA PRO A 170 34.07 -1.61 -7.30
C PRO A 170 35.01 -2.82 -7.11
N SER A 171 35.13 -3.33 -5.88
CA SER A 171 35.95 -4.53 -5.60
C SER A 171 35.29 -5.84 -6.05
N GLY A 172 33.96 -5.85 -6.17
CA GLY A 172 33.15 -7.05 -6.44
C GLY A 172 33.14 -8.09 -5.32
N LEU A 173 33.68 -7.77 -4.13
CA LEU A 173 33.73 -8.68 -2.99
C LEU A 173 32.39 -8.68 -2.22
N PRO A 174 31.76 -9.84 -1.96
CA PRO A 174 30.45 -9.91 -1.30
C PRO A 174 30.39 -9.25 0.08
N GLU A 175 31.49 -9.21 0.84
CA GLU A 175 31.55 -8.52 2.14
C GLU A 175 31.38 -7.00 2.06
N HIS A 176 31.44 -6.43 0.86
CA HIS A 176 31.26 -4.99 0.63
C HIS A 176 29.92 -4.66 -0.01
N ASP A 177 29.14 -5.68 -0.39
CA ASP A 177 27.78 -5.52 -0.90
C ASP A 177 26.85 -5.05 0.21
N ASP A 178 26.09 -4.01 -0.08
CA ASP A 178 24.98 -3.58 0.75
C ASP A 178 23.88 -2.98 -0.13
N PHE A 179 22.64 -2.98 0.36
CA PHE A 179 21.51 -2.39 -0.34
C PHE A 179 20.40 -1.95 0.60
N LEU A 180 19.67 -0.93 0.17
CA LEU A 180 18.38 -0.54 0.71
C LEU A 180 17.26 -1.04 -0.21
N ARG A 181 16.33 -1.81 0.35
CA ARG A 181 15.13 -2.34 -0.27
C ARG A 181 13.93 -1.49 0.11
N ILE A 182 13.18 -1.03 -0.89
CA ILE A 182 11.99 -0.19 -0.71
C ILE A 182 10.85 -0.80 -1.52
N PRO A 183 9.79 -1.33 -0.89
CA PRO A 183 8.62 -1.79 -1.62
C PRO A 183 7.89 -0.58 -2.24
N VAL A 184 7.39 -0.72 -3.47
CA VAL A 184 6.67 0.33 -4.20
C VAL A 184 5.41 -0.22 -4.86
N ILE A 185 4.48 0.67 -5.23
CA ILE A 185 3.26 0.33 -5.95
C ILE A 185 3.25 1.06 -7.30
N PHE A 186 3.15 0.34 -8.40
CA PHE A 186 3.10 0.94 -9.74
C PHE A 186 1.72 1.52 -10.06
N SER A 187 1.72 2.64 -10.78
CA SER A 187 0.53 3.29 -11.35
C SER A 187 0.82 3.77 -12.76
N GLU A 188 -0.24 3.84 -13.57
CA GLU A 188 -0.23 4.34 -14.96
C GLU A 188 0.14 5.83 -15.03
#